data_AF-X1C6R9-F1
#
_entry.id   AF-X1C6R9-F1
#
_cell.length_a   1.000
_cell.length_b   1.000
_cell.length_c   1.000
_cell.angle_alpha   90.00
_cell.angle_beta   90.00
_cell.angle_gamma   90.00
#
_symmetry.space_group_name_H-M   'P 1'
#
loop_
_entity.id
_entity.type
_entity.pdbx_description
1 polymer ?
#
loop_
_entity_poly.entity_id
_entity_poly.type
_entity_poly.pdbx_seq_one_letter_code
_entity_poly.pdbx_strand_id
1 'polypeptide(L)'
;MIKDNNINKIKLLDIIDKKILVSDGAMGTTLLSAGISEYPDSLNIDNNHIGKIIDIHLSYLEAGSDIIQTNTFGSTPIKLKSFKLENETKKINENAVNAAKEAVSIYRSRSGDEKPIFIAILFF
;
A
#
# COMPACT_ATOMS: atom_id res chain seq x y z
N MET A 1 14.27 -27.90 11.47
CA MET A 1 13.56 -26.77 12.11
C MET A 1 12.79 -26.03 11.04
N ILE A 2 11.57 -26.50 10.77
CA ILE A 2 10.61 -25.84 9.89
C ILE A 2 10.00 -24.74 10.75
N LYS A 3 10.28 -23.47 10.46
CA LYS A 3 9.57 -22.37 11.13
C LYS A 3 8.15 -22.34 10.59
N ASP A 4 7.20 -22.46 11.50
CA ASP A 4 5.75 -22.46 11.26
C ASP A 4 5.29 -21.24 10.46
N ASN A 5 5.12 -21.42 9.16
CA ASN A 5 4.41 -20.50 8.27
C ASN A 5 2.87 -20.58 8.42
N ASN A 6 2.36 -21.30 9.43
CA ASN A 6 0.93 -21.61 9.58
C ASN A 6 0.17 -20.72 10.57
N ILE A 7 0.84 -19.79 11.29
CA ILE A 7 0.18 -19.00 12.36
C ILE A 7 -0.51 -17.73 11.82
N ASN A 8 -0.16 -17.23 10.64
CA ASN A 8 -0.78 -16.02 10.05
C ASN A 8 -1.81 -16.28 8.95
N LYS A 9 -2.17 -17.55 8.68
CA LYS A 9 -3.13 -17.90 7.63
C LYS A 9 -4.53 -18.04 8.21
N ILE A 10 -5.06 -16.96 8.79
CA ILE A 10 -6.50 -16.73 8.60
C ILE A 10 -6.63 -16.51 7.09
N LYS A 11 -7.13 -17.49 6.34
CA LYS A 11 -7.15 -17.36 4.88
C LYS A 11 -8.10 -16.21 4.59
N LEU A 12 -7.69 -15.29 3.72
CA LEU A 12 -8.58 -14.25 3.17
C LEU A 12 -9.95 -14.85 2.80
N LEU A 13 -9.93 -16.06 2.21
CA LEU A 13 -11.10 -16.88 1.89
C LEU A 13 -12.02 -17.15 3.10
N ASP A 14 -11.46 -17.49 4.26
CA ASP A 14 -12.26 -17.76 5.46
C ASP A 14 -12.96 -16.50 6.00
N ILE A 15 -12.38 -15.31 5.74
CA ILE A 15 -12.92 -14.02 6.21
C ILE A 15 -13.98 -13.51 5.25
N ILE A 16 -13.74 -13.56 3.94
CA ILE A 16 -14.70 -13.07 2.93
C ILE A 16 -16.02 -13.86 2.96
N ASP A 17 -15.99 -15.13 3.39
CA ASP A 17 -17.20 -15.94 3.58
C ASP A 17 -18.04 -15.47 4.79
N LYS A 18 -17.43 -14.75 5.74
CA LYS A 18 -18.07 -14.37 7.03
C LYS A 18 -18.45 -12.90 7.12
N LYS A 19 -17.74 -12.03 6.40
CA LYS A 19 -18.02 -10.58 6.38
C LYS A 19 -17.57 -9.93 5.08
N ILE A 20 -18.19 -8.80 4.78
CA ILE A 20 -17.73 -7.89 3.71
C ILE A 20 -16.39 -7.28 4.15
N LEU A 21 -15.44 -7.25 3.22
CA LEU A 21 -14.18 -6.51 3.37
C LEU A 21 -14.24 -5.22 2.55
N VAL A 22 -13.73 -4.14 3.13
CA VAL A 22 -13.69 -2.83 2.48
C VAL A 22 -12.28 -2.58 1.92
N SER A 23 -12.19 -2.28 0.62
CA SER A 23 -10.94 -1.79 0.01
C SER A 23 -10.83 -0.29 0.18
N ASP A 24 -9.59 0.19 0.15
CA ASP A 24 -9.26 1.60 0.10
C ASP A 24 -9.76 2.34 -1.17
N GLY A 25 -9.56 3.66 -1.15
CA GLY A 25 -9.90 4.55 -2.25
C GLY A 25 -8.72 4.85 -3.19
N ALA A 26 -8.89 5.89 -4.01
CA ALA A 26 -7.91 6.26 -5.02
C ALA A 26 -6.68 6.99 -4.46
N MET A 27 -5.49 6.40 -4.62
CA MET A 27 -4.20 7.05 -4.31
C MET A 27 -3.98 8.33 -5.15
N GLY A 28 -4.09 8.23 -6.48
CA GLY A 28 -3.80 9.36 -7.39
C GLY A 28 -4.71 10.57 -7.17
N THR A 29 -6.03 10.36 -6.99
CA THR A 29 -6.98 11.45 -6.73
C THR A 29 -6.69 12.13 -5.39
N THR A 30 -6.28 11.36 -4.39
CA THR A 30 -5.96 11.89 -3.06
C THR A 30 -4.67 12.71 -3.09
N LEU A 31 -3.64 12.25 -3.81
CA LEU A 31 -2.42 13.01 -4.06
C LEU A 31 -2.72 14.33 -4.77
N LEU A 32 -3.53 14.30 -5.84
CA LEU A 32 -3.93 15.50 -6.57
C LEU A 32 -4.67 16.49 -5.67
N SER A 33 -5.56 16.00 -4.81
CA SER A 33 -6.29 16.83 -3.83
C SER A 33 -5.35 17.45 -2.78
N ALA A 34 -4.21 16.82 -2.51
CA ALA A 34 -3.14 17.33 -1.67
C ALA A 34 -2.16 18.27 -2.40
N GLY A 35 -2.42 18.60 -3.67
CA GLY A 35 -1.58 19.48 -4.48
C GLY A 35 -0.38 18.80 -5.14
N ILE A 36 -0.30 17.47 -5.09
CA ILE A 36 0.78 16.69 -5.68
C ILE A 36 0.33 16.22 -7.07
N SER A 37 1.04 16.66 -8.11
CA SER A 37 0.69 16.42 -9.52
C SER A 37 1.70 15.52 -10.25
N GLU A 38 2.79 15.20 -9.56
CA GLU A 38 3.82 14.27 -9.96
C GLU A 38 3.25 12.87 -10.17
N TYR A 39 3.98 12.07 -10.95
CA TYR A 39 3.58 10.71 -11.25
C TYR A 39 3.54 9.87 -9.96
N PRO A 40 2.38 9.31 -9.53
CA PRO A 40 2.24 8.74 -8.20
C PRO A 40 3.27 7.67 -7.86
N ASP A 41 3.52 6.72 -8.76
CA ASP A 41 4.45 5.62 -8.50
C ASP A 41 5.89 6.12 -8.25
N SER A 42 6.27 7.26 -8.85
CA SER A 42 7.62 7.83 -8.68
C SER A 42 7.85 8.35 -7.26
N LEU A 43 6.78 8.71 -6.55
CA LEU A 43 6.84 9.24 -5.18
C LEU A 43 7.32 8.20 -4.17
N ASN A 44 7.25 6.91 -4.52
CA ASN A 44 7.76 5.85 -3.64
C ASN A 44 9.28 5.93 -3.41
N ILE A 45 10.02 6.60 -4.30
CA ILE A 45 11.47 6.81 -4.16
C ILE A 45 11.84 8.25 -3.86
N ASP A 46 10.85 9.12 -3.64
CA ASP A 46 11.05 10.51 -3.25
C ASP A 46 10.94 10.66 -1.73
N ASN A 47 12.07 10.98 -1.09
CA ASN A 47 12.13 11.16 0.36
C ASN A 47 11.25 12.31 0.88
N ASN A 48 10.88 13.28 0.03
CA ASN A 48 10.01 14.38 0.44
C ASN A 48 8.53 13.99 0.42
N HIS A 49 8.15 12.97 -0.36
CA HIS A 49 6.75 12.61 -0.60
C HIS A 49 6.36 11.23 -0.09
N ILE A 50 7.31 10.35 0.24
CA ILE A 50 7.01 9.01 0.77
C ILE A 50 6.12 9.06 2.02
N GLY A 51 6.32 10.07 2.87
CA GLY A 51 5.45 10.32 4.03
C GLY A 51 3.98 10.54 3.65
N LYS A 52 3.71 11.18 2.52
CA LYS A 52 2.34 11.39 2.03
C LYS A 52 1.68 10.09 1.55
N ILE A 53 2.45 9.17 0.97
CA ILE A 53 1.93 7.85 0.61
C ILE A 53 1.53 7.07 1.86
N ILE A 54 2.36 7.12 2.91
CA ILE A 54 2.07 6.51 4.22
C ILE A 54 0.82 7.14 4.84
N ASP A 55 0.75 8.48 4.87
CA ASP A 55 -0.40 9.23 5.41
C ASP A 55 -1.71 8.85 4.69
N ILE A 56 -1.68 8.69 3.37
CA ILE A 56 -2.87 8.31 2.59
C ILE A 56 -3.31 6.89 2.92
N HIS A 57 -2.40 5.91 2.95
CA HIS A 57 -2.76 4.55 3.41
C HIS A 57 -3.32 4.55 4.82
N LEU A 58 -2.70 5.31 5.72
CA LEU A 58 -3.15 5.44 7.10
C LEU A 58 -4.56 6.04 7.18
N SER A 59 -4.85 7.07 6.38
CA SER A 59 -6.19 7.67 6.32
C SER A 59 -7.27 6.68 5.87
N TYR A 60 -6.95 5.78 4.94
CA TYR A 60 -7.88 4.73 4.52
C TYR A 60 -8.10 3.67 5.59
N LEU A 61 -7.06 3.31 6.35
CA LEU A 61 -7.17 2.41 7.50
C LEU A 61 -8.02 3.03 8.62
N GLU A 62 -7.77 4.30 8.94
CA GLU A 62 -8.55 5.08 9.92
C GLU A 62 -10.01 5.25 9.49
N ALA A 63 -10.28 5.33 8.18
CA ALA A 63 -11.63 5.32 7.61
C ALA A 63 -12.30 3.93 7.60
N GLY A 64 -11.58 2.87 7.98
CA GLY A 64 -12.14 1.52 8.16
C GLY A 64 -11.77 0.50 7.07
N SER A 65 -10.88 0.83 6.13
CA SER A 65 -10.44 -0.11 5.10
C SER A 65 -9.79 -1.36 5.72
N ASP A 66 -10.13 -2.53 5.18
CA ASP A 66 -9.52 -3.82 5.53
C ASP A 66 -8.44 -4.24 4.52
N ILE A 67 -8.51 -3.69 3.31
CA ILE A 67 -7.56 -3.94 2.23
C ILE A 67 -7.02 -2.58 1.77
N ILE A 68 -5.70 -2.44 1.73
CA ILE A 68 -5.02 -1.29 1.12
C ILE A 68 -4.20 -1.75 -0.07
N GLN A 69 -4.20 -0.97 -1.14
CA GLN A 69 -3.43 -1.24 -2.36
C GLN A 69 -2.10 -0.50 -2.30
N THR A 70 -1.00 -1.15 -2.70
CA THR A 70 0.28 -0.44 -2.84
C THR A 70 0.19 0.62 -3.94
N ASN A 71 0.91 1.74 -3.78
CA ASN A 71 1.07 2.76 -4.81
C ASN A 71 1.94 2.25 -5.98
N THR A 72 1.45 1.27 -6.74
CA THR A 72 2.20 0.59 -7.80
C THR A 72 1.41 0.38 -9.09
N PHE A 73 0.33 1.13 -9.29
CA PHE A 73 -0.56 0.94 -10.44
C PHE A 73 0.15 1.05 -11.79
N GLY A 74 1.23 1.82 -11.88
CA GLY A 74 2.05 1.90 -13.09
C GLY A 74 3.53 1.64 -12.88
N SER A 75 3.90 0.96 -11.79
CA SER A 75 5.27 0.54 -11.48
C SER A 75 5.74 -0.65 -12.31
N THR A 76 5.61 -0.55 -13.64
CA THR A 76 6.15 -1.51 -14.60
C THR A 76 7.26 -0.85 -15.42
N PRO A 77 8.28 -1.58 -15.88
CA PRO A 77 9.37 -0.97 -16.66
C PRO A 77 8.87 -0.24 -17.91
N ILE A 78 7.84 -0.78 -18.57
CA ILE A 78 7.24 -0.21 -19.78
C ILE A 78 6.66 1.17 -19.51
N LYS A 79 5.90 1.33 -18.41
CA LYS A 79 5.25 2.61 -18.08
C LYS A 79 6.23 3.60 -17.44
N LEU A 80 7.15 3.12 -16.62
CA LEU A 80 8.19 3.93 -15.99
C LEU A 80 9.22 4.50 -16.98
N LYS A 81 9.38 3.88 -18.16
CA LYS A 81 10.24 4.39 -19.23
C LYS A 81 9.86 5.81 -19.68
N SER A 82 8.57 6.15 -19.69
CA SER A 82 8.09 7.50 -20.01
C SER A 82 8.58 8.57 -19.02
N PHE A 83 8.99 8.13 -17.83
CA PHE A 83 9.51 8.98 -16.75
C PHE A 83 11.03 8.80 -16.53
N LYS A 84 11.71 7.99 -17.35
CA LYS A 84 13.12 7.61 -17.20
C LYS A 84 13.43 6.90 -15.87
N LEU A 85 12.47 6.12 -15.37
CA LEU A 85 12.53 5.41 -14.08
C LEU A 85 12.51 3.87 -14.23
N GLU A 86 12.64 3.34 -15.44
CA GLU A 86 12.54 1.90 -15.71
C GLU A 86 13.55 1.07 -14.89
N ASN A 87 14.75 1.62 -14.64
CA ASN A 87 15.78 0.96 -13.85
C ASN A 87 15.50 1.00 -12.34
N GLU A 88 14.59 1.87 -11.90
CA GLU A 88 14.19 2.02 -10.50
C GLU A 88 12.96 1.16 -10.15
N THR A 89 12.38 0.44 -11.12
CA THR A 89 11.12 -0.33 -10.96
C THR A 89 11.10 -1.17 -9.68
N LYS A 90 12.17 -1.94 -9.44
CA LYS A 90 12.28 -2.80 -8.27
C LYS A 90 12.23 -1.99 -6.97
N LYS A 91 13.02 -0.91 -6.90
CA LYS A 91 13.11 -0.02 -5.74
C LYS A 91 11.78 0.68 -5.46
N ILE A 92 11.10 1.13 -6.52
CA ILE A 92 9.76 1.73 -6.45
C ILE A 92 8.77 0.74 -5.81
N ASN A 93 8.73 -0.50 -6.30
CA ASN A 93 7.80 -1.52 -5.79
C ASN A 93 8.13 -1.93 -4.34
N GLU A 94 9.41 -2.10 -4.00
CA GLU A 94 9.85 -2.41 -2.63
C GLU A 94 9.46 -1.30 -1.65
N ASN A 95 9.71 -0.04 -2.02
CA ASN A 95 9.34 1.10 -1.18
C ASN A 95 7.84 1.26 -1.02
N ALA A 96 7.05 1.01 -2.08
CA ALA A 96 5.59 1.06 -2.00
C ALA A 96 5.02 0.03 -1.01
N VAL A 97 5.55 -1.21 -1.02
CA VAL A 97 5.18 -2.25 -0.04
C VAL A 97 5.58 -1.83 1.37
N ASN A 98 6.77 -1.25 1.54
CA ASN A 98 7.24 -0.80 2.84
C ASN A 98 6.38 0.34 3.40
N ALA A 99 6.00 1.31 2.56
CA ALA A 99 5.10 2.41 2.95
C ALA A 99 3.73 1.90 3.43
N ALA A 100 3.13 0.93 2.71
CA ALA A 100 1.87 0.31 3.13
C ALA A 100 2.02 -0.43 4.48
N LYS A 101 3.12 -1.17 4.68
CA LYS A 101 3.41 -1.85 5.95
C LYS A 101 3.61 -0.87 7.10
N GLU A 102 4.29 0.24 6.85
CA GLU A 102 4.51 1.29 7.83
C GLU A 102 3.19 1.93 8.27
N ALA A 103 2.29 2.24 7.32
CA ALA A 103 0.95 2.73 7.63
C ALA A 103 0.16 1.75 8.52
N VAL A 104 0.23 0.45 8.23
CA VAL A 104 -0.40 -0.60 9.08
C VAL A 104 0.21 -0.62 10.49
N SER A 105 1.53 -0.51 10.61
CA SER A 105 2.21 -0.45 11.90
C SER A 105 1.75 0.76 12.73
N ILE A 106 1.72 1.94 12.10
CA ILE A 106 1.25 3.18 12.74
C ILE A 106 -0.21 3.05 13.17
N TYR A 107 -1.09 2.56 12.28
CA TYR A 107 -2.50 2.35 12.58
C TYR A 107 -2.70 1.44 13.80
N ARG A 108 -2.02 0.29 13.84
CA ARG A 108 -2.09 -0.65 14.98
C ARG A 108 -1.62 0.00 16.27
N SER A 109 -0.51 0.73 16.22
CA SER A 109 0.02 1.43 17.40
C SER A 109 -0.93 2.51 17.94
N ARG A 110 -1.73 3.15 17.08
CA ARG A 110 -2.66 4.22 17.48
C ARG A 110 -4.02 3.69 17.93
N SER A 111 -4.56 2.69 17.23
CA SER A 111 -5.91 2.18 17.45
C SER A 111 -5.98 1.04 18.47
N GLY A 112 -4.89 0.28 18.63
CA GLY A 112 -4.92 -1.01 19.33
C GLY A 112 -5.71 -2.10 18.59
N ASP A 113 -6.13 -1.85 17.34
CA ASP A 113 -6.93 -2.80 16.56
C ASP A 113 -6.08 -3.98 16.08
N GLU A 114 -6.61 -5.18 16.25
CA GLU A 114 -5.99 -6.43 15.82
C GLU A 114 -6.63 -7.02 14.56
N LYS A 115 -7.59 -6.30 13.94
CA LYS A 115 -8.30 -6.78 12.75
C LYS A 115 -7.31 -7.22 11.65
N PRO A 116 -7.67 -8.25 10.87
CA PRO A 116 -6.91 -8.60 9.67
C PRO A 116 -6.87 -7.40 8.71
N ILE A 117 -5.67 -7.01 8.29
CA ILE A 117 -5.45 -6.00 7.25
C ILE A 117 -4.65 -6.66 6.14
N PHE A 118 -5.10 -6.50 4.90
CA PHE A 118 -4.46 -7.07 3.73
C PHE A 118 -3.80 -5.96 2.90
N ILE A 119 -2.56 -6.21 2.48
CA ILE A 119 -1.85 -5.34 1.55
C ILE A 119 -1.94 -6.00 0.17
N ALA A 120 -2.69 -5.38 -0.73
CA ALA A 120 -2.83 -5.81 -2.11
C ALA A 120 -1.73 -5.19 -2.96
N ILE A 121 -1.02 -6.03 -3.70
CA ILE A 121 0.04 -5.60 -4.61
C ILE A 121 -0.55 -5.56 -6.02
N LEU A 122 -0.49 -4.41 -6.69
CA LEU A 122 -1.15 -4.22 -7.99
C LEU A 122 -0.34 -4.80 -9.15
N PHE A 123 0.94 -4.41 -9.28
CA PHE A 123 1.82 -4.87 -10.35
C PHE A 123 3.26 -5.07 -9.84
N PHE A 124 3.97 -6.05 -10.42
CA PHE A 124 5.41 -6.31 -10.29
C PHE A 124 6.01 -6.63 -11.67
#